data_AF-A0A1G4RI06-F1
#
_entry.id   AF-A0A1G4RI06-F1
#
_cell.length_a   1.000
_cell.length_b   1.000
_cell.length_c   1.000
_cell.angle_alpha   90.00
_cell.angle_beta   90.00
_cell.angle_gamma   90.00
#
_symmetry.space_group_name_H-M   'P 1'
#
loop_
_entity.id
_entity.type
_entity.pdbx_description
1 polymer ?
#
loop_
_entity_poly.entity_id
_entity_poly.type
_entity_poly.pdbx_seq_one_letter_code
_entity_poly.pdbx_strand_id
1 'polypeptide(L)'
;MKLIRYRLHFRSGLVTPLQSDTLMGTLAWAMLQHYGEGELSRWIQQCEEQPPFVISNGFPGDLLPKLIMPSPVAVYGKNSKQDMIREVKLNKQRKDRKWLTIKEFDAVRSGRDVDWEEAGNPTVVRMEPHVIIDRSTGTSLEQNGLFDIEVEYTQVYSLYVRFLDSSYQERFEELLTAIGQVGFGAKKSSGKGVFRIERVDESLAFLDECKDSNGYALLSNCVPSRHDSMRGYYKIATKYGKVGENASGGRHPFKRPLLMIQPGSCFYSPSLPPYFGTVVRNVLPENPKVVQFCFGLTVPVRLPKSEAGENG
;
A
#
# COMPACT_ATOMS: atom_id res chain seq x y z
N MET A 1 12.75 1.99 16.85
CA MET A 1 11.77 1.41 15.91
C MET A 1 12.57 0.88 14.72
N LYS A 2 12.38 -0.37 14.33
CA LYS A 2 13.16 -0.99 13.25
C LYS A 2 12.26 -1.17 12.03
N LEU A 3 12.67 -0.59 10.89
CA LEU A 3 12.06 -0.88 9.59
C LEU A 3 12.65 -2.20 9.07
N ILE A 4 11.78 -3.13 8.68
CA ILE A 4 12.15 -4.44 8.15
C ILE A 4 11.48 -4.62 6.78
N ARG A 5 12.20 -5.20 5.83
CA ARG A 5 11.65 -5.59 4.52
C ARG A 5 11.45 -7.10 4.50
N TYR A 6 10.26 -7.50 4.07
CA TYR A 6 9.92 -8.87 3.71
C TYR A 6 9.69 -8.95 2.22
N ARG A 7 10.35 -9.89 1.54
CA ARG A 7 10.05 -10.25 0.16
C ARG A 7 9.01 -11.36 0.16
N LEU A 8 7.92 -11.12 -0.56
CA LEU A 8 6.81 -12.05 -0.74
C LEU A 8 6.96 -12.67 -2.12
N HIS A 9 7.37 -13.95 -2.16
CA HIS A 9 7.58 -14.72 -3.38
C HIS A 9 6.27 -15.37 -3.81
N PHE A 10 5.57 -14.76 -4.76
CA PHE A 10 4.27 -15.24 -5.22
C PHE A 10 4.41 -16.40 -6.19
N ARG A 11 3.59 -17.44 -5.97
CA ARG A 11 3.51 -18.64 -6.81
C ARG A 11 2.37 -18.59 -7.81
N SER A 12 1.48 -17.62 -7.65
CA SER A 12 0.32 -17.39 -8.49
C SER A 12 0.02 -15.89 -8.58
N GLY A 13 -0.78 -15.50 -9.57
CA GLY A 13 -1.16 -14.10 -9.74
C GLY A 13 -2.04 -13.56 -8.62
N LEU A 14 -2.06 -12.24 -8.50
CA LEU A 14 -2.88 -11.48 -7.58
C LEU A 14 -4.13 -10.94 -8.29
N VAL A 15 -5.30 -11.29 -7.77
CA VAL A 15 -6.58 -10.68 -8.17
C VAL A 15 -6.85 -9.43 -7.34
N THR A 16 -6.40 -9.42 -6.08
CA THR A 16 -6.53 -8.28 -5.19
C THR A 16 -5.17 -7.59 -5.07
N PRO A 17 -5.09 -6.28 -5.36
CA PRO A 17 -3.86 -5.53 -5.15
C PRO A 17 -3.35 -5.65 -3.72
N LEU A 18 -2.04 -5.80 -3.54
CA LEU A 18 -1.40 -5.98 -2.24
C LEU A 18 -1.35 -4.65 -1.45
N GLN A 19 -2.52 -4.20 -1.01
CA GLN A 19 -2.68 -2.96 -0.27
C GLN A 19 -2.61 -3.22 1.24
N SER A 20 -1.90 -2.35 1.96
CA SER A 20 -1.72 -2.35 3.42
C SER A 20 -3.03 -2.60 4.19
N ASP A 21 -4.08 -1.85 3.89
CA ASP A 21 -5.39 -1.97 4.56
C ASP A 21 -6.02 -3.37 4.40
N THR A 22 -5.84 -3.98 3.23
CA THR A 22 -6.33 -5.32 2.92
C THR A 22 -5.50 -6.37 3.64
N LEU A 23 -4.18 -6.18 3.67
CA LEU A 23 -3.27 -7.09 4.35
C LEU A 23 -3.45 -7.04 5.87
N MET A 24 -3.61 -5.85 6.46
CA MET A 24 -3.99 -5.69 7.86
C MET A 24 -5.33 -6.36 8.17
N GLY A 25 -6.34 -6.21 7.30
CA GLY A 25 -7.60 -6.94 7.44
C GLY A 25 -7.42 -8.46 7.36
N THR A 26 -6.50 -8.94 6.51
CA THR A 26 -6.19 -10.37 6.38
C THR A 26 -5.42 -10.89 7.61
N LEU A 27 -4.52 -10.09 8.17
CA LEU A 27 -3.86 -10.36 9.45
C LEU A 27 -4.86 -10.43 10.60
N ALA A 28 -5.89 -9.56 10.61
CA ALA A 28 -6.97 -9.63 11.59
C ALA A 28 -7.74 -10.96 11.51
N TRP A 29 -8.01 -11.42 10.29
CA TRP A 29 -8.63 -12.72 10.08
C TRP A 29 -7.74 -13.86 10.53
N ALA A 30 -6.44 -13.83 10.20
CA ALA A 30 -5.49 -14.82 10.69
C ALA A 30 -5.40 -14.80 12.22
N MET A 31 -5.35 -13.62 12.84
CA MET A 31 -5.36 -13.46 14.30
C MET A 31 -6.60 -14.11 14.91
N LEU A 32 -7.79 -13.90 14.33
CA LEU A 32 -9.03 -14.52 14.79
C LEU A 32 -8.96 -16.05 14.71
N GLN A 33 -8.45 -16.60 13.60
CA GLN A 33 -8.40 -18.06 13.39
C GLN A 33 -7.36 -18.75 14.30
N HIS A 34 -6.22 -18.12 14.52
CA HIS A 34 -5.11 -18.71 15.29
C HIS A 34 -5.23 -18.46 16.80
N TYR A 35 -5.75 -17.30 17.19
CA TYR A 35 -5.71 -16.82 18.57
C TYR A 35 -7.08 -16.51 19.19
N GLY A 36 -8.16 -16.54 18.38
CA GLY A 36 -9.53 -16.35 18.85
C GLY A 36 -9.98 -14.89 19.01
N GLU A 37 -11.27 -14.70 19.31
CA GLU A 37 -11.92 -13.39 19.35
C GLU A 37 -11.36 -12.46 20.44
N GLY A 38 -10.95 -13.01 21.58
CA GLY A 38 -10.39 -12.24 22.70
C GLY A 38 -9.06 -11.57 22.36
N GLU A 39 -8.15 -12.30 21.71
CA GLU A 39 -6.86 -11.77 21.22
C GLU A 39 -7.07 -10.77 20.08
N LEU A 40 -7.97 -11.06 19.14
CA LEU A 40 -8.32 -10.10 18.09
C LEU A 40 -8.85 -8.78 18.68
N SER A 41 -9.75 -8.85 19.66
CA SER A 41 -10.34 -7.67 20.28
C SER A 41 -9.30 -6.81 20.99
N ARG A 42 -8.36 -7.44 21.71
CA ARG A 42 -7.22 -6.76 22.31
C ARG A 42 -6.31 -6.11 21.26
N TRP A 43 -6.01 -6.82 20.18
CA TRP A 43 -5.18 -6.28 19.10
C TRP A 43 -5.84 -5.09 18.38
N ILE A 44 -7.17 -5.12 18.17
CA ILE A 44 -7.92 -3.98 17.62
C ILE A 44 -7.82 -2.78 18.57
N GLN A 45 -8.06 -2.98 19.87
CA GLN A 45 -7.96 -1.90 20.86
C GLN A 45 -6.56 -1.28 20.88
N GLN A 46 -5.52 -2.10 20.91
CA GLN A 46 -4.14 -1.63 20.81
C GLN A 46 -3.94 -0.79 19.54
N CYS A 47 -4.44 -1.23 18.39
CA CYS A 47 -4.35 -0.44 17.15
C CYS A 47 -5.03 0.94 17.26
N GLU A 48 -6.12 1.07 18.02
CA GLU A 48 -6.80 2.35 18.20
C GLU A 48 -6.02 3.33 19.06
N GLU A 49 -5.26 2.81 20.04
CA GLU A 49 -4.39 3.59 20.90
C GLU A 49 -3.05 3.88 20.21
N GLN A 50 -2.31 2.82 19.87
CA GLN A 50 -1.08 2.84 19.11
C GLN A 50 -0.82 1.46 18.47
N PRO A 51 -0.80 1.34 17.13
CA PRO A 51 -0.61 0.04 16.48
C PRO A 51 0.76 -0.57 16.83
N PRO A 52 0.85 -1.87 17.12
CA PRO A 52 2.13 -2.50 17.43
C PRO A 52 3.09 -2.48 16.24
N PHE A 53 2.56 -2.43 15.03
CA PHE A 53 3.33 -2.27 13.80
C PHE A 53 2.50 -1.57 12.72
N VAL A 54 3.19 -0.97 11.76
CA VAL A 54 2.59 -0.42 10.54
C VAL A 54 3.27 -0.99 9.31
N ILE A 55 2.49 -1.22 8.25
CA ILE A 55 2.95 -1.88 7.03
C ILE A 55 2.76 -0.98 5.81
N SER A 56 3.67 -1.08 4.84
CA SER A 56 3.50 -0.48 3.52
C SER A 56 2.46 -1.24 2.69
N ASN A 57 2.10 -0.70 1.53
CA ASN A 57 1.62 -1.52 0.43
C ASN A 57 2.75 -2.46 -0.05
N GLY A 58 2.39 -3.55 -0.70
CA GLY A 58 3.34 -4.38 -1.43
C GLY A 58 3.76 -3.68 -2.72
N PHE A 59 5.07 -3.60 -2.93
CA PHE A 59 5.65 -3.00 -4.13
C PHE A 59 6.36 -4.06 -4.96
N PRO A 60 6.19 -4.06 -6.29
CA PRO A 60 6.76 -5.12 -7.13
C PRO A 60 8.29 -5.06 -7.15
N GLY A 61 8.93 -6.22 -6.97
CA GLY A 61 10.37 -6.32 -6.73
C GLY A 61 10.80 -5.57 -5.48
N ASP A 62 11.84 -4.74 -5.62
CA ASP A 62 12.31 -3.82 -4.58
C ASP A 62 11.99 -2.35 -4.91
N LEU A 63 11.05 -2.12 -5.84
CA LEU A 63 10.66 -0.78 -6.24
C LEU A 63 9.85 -0.09 -5.13
N LEU A 64 9.76 1.23 -5.21
CA LEU A 64 9.03 2.09 -4.29
C LEU A 64 8.04 2.95 -5.06
N PRO A 65 6.98 3.45 -4.39
CA PRO A 65 5.97 4.26 -5.06
C PRO A 65 6.60 5.59 -5.46
N LYS A 66 6.18 6.10 -6.62
CA LYS A 66 6.51 7.47 -7.00
C LYS A 66 5.97 8.46 -5.97
N LEU A 67 6.83 9.38 -5.53
CA LEU A 67 6.45 10.47 -4.64
C LEU A 67 5.58 11.51 -5.36
N ILE A 68 4.53 11.94 -4.67
CA ILE A 68 3.57 12.95 -5.11
C ILE A 68 4.06 14.26 -4.53
N MET A 69 4.80 14.99 -5.33
CA MET A 69 5.37 16.30 -4.98
C MET A 69 5.30 17.16 -6.24
N PRO A 70 5.30 18.50 -6.11
CA PRO A 70 5.43 19.36 -7.28
C PRO A 70 6.75 19.01 -7.97
N SER A 71 6.67 18.79 -9.28
CA SER A 71 7.89 18.73 -10.09
C SER A 71 8.63 20.04 -9.90
N PRO A 72 9.97 20.06 -9.77
CA PRO A 72 10.72 21.28 -9.99
C PRO A 72 10.32 21.76 -11.38
N VAL A 73 9.54 22.82 -11.47
CA VAL A 73 9.24 23.47 -12.73
C VAL A 73 10.50 24.24 -13.06
N ALA A 74 11.49 23.55 -13.64
CA ALA A 74 12.58 24.21 -14.32
C ALA A 74 12.02 24.81 -15.61
N VAL A 75 11.26 25.90 -15.49
CA VAL A 75 10.82 26.70 -16.64
C VAL A 75 11.20 28.15 -16.40
N TYR A 76 12.44 28.42 -15.99
CA TYR A 76 13.02 29.75 -16.19
C TYR A 76 14.53 29.59 -16.40
N GLY A 77 14.98 29.66 -17.66
CA GLY A 77 16.39 29.92 -17.97
C GLY A 77 17.14 29.07 -19.02
N LYS A 78 16.51 28.43 -20.01
CA LYS A 78 17.25 27.80 -21.15
C LYS A 78 16.74 28.23 -22.53
N ASN A 79 17.70 28.52 -23.41
CA ASN A 79 17.58 29.38 -24.60
C ASN A 79 17.22 28.68 -25.93
N SER A 80 16.57 27.51 -25.95
CA SER A 80 16.11 26.91 -27.23
C SER A 80 14.79 26.15 -27.15
N LYS A 81 13.98 26.27 -28.21
CA LYS A 81 12.70 25.55 -28.40
C LYS A 81 12.88 24.03 -28.37
N GLN A 82 14.05 23.52 -28.80
CA GLN A 82 14.34 22.09 -28.82
C GLN A 82 14.61 21.52 -27.43
N ASP A 83 15.32 22.27 -26.56
CA ASP A 83 15.56 21.86 -25.18
C ASP A 83 14.27 21.86 -24.35
N MET A 84 13.41 22.86 -24.58
CA MET A 84 12.08 22.90 -23.96
C MET A 84 11.22 21.69 -24.37
N ILE A 85 11.22 21.29 -25.65
CA ILE A 85 10.49 20.10 -26.12
C ILE A 85 11.06 18.82 -25.50
N ARG A 86 12.39 18.70 -25.37
CA ARG A 86 13.04 17.55 -24.72
C ARG A 86 12.69 17.47 -23.23
N GLU A 87 12.78 18.58 -22.49
CA GLU A 87 12.42 18.64 -21.08
C GLU A 87 10.93 18.35 -20.85
N VAL A 88 10.04 18.84 -21.73
CA VAL A 88 8.61 18.52 -21.68
C VAL A 88 8.37 17.02 -21.92
N LYS A 89 9.05 16.40 -22.90
CA LYS A 89 8.94 14.96 -23.15
C LYS A 89 9.45 14.13 -21.97
N LEU A 90 10.60 14.49 -21.41
CA LEU A 90 11.16 13.84 -20.22
C LEU A 90 10.23 13.99 -19.01
N ASN A 91 9.67 15.18 -18.79
CA ASN A 91 8.72 15.41 -17.71
C ASN A 91 7.40 14.64 -17.90
N LYS A 92 6.95 14.43 -19.14
CA LYS A 92 5.79 13.58 -19.44
C LYS A 92 6.08 12.11 -19.13
N GLN A 93 7.22 11.58 -19.57
CA GLN A 93 7.65 10.21 -19.24
C GLN A 93 7.81 10.01 -17.72
N ARG A 94 8.39 10.98 -17.02
CA ARG A 94 8.47 10.98 -15.55
C ARG A 94 7.09 11.02 -14.91
N LYS A 95 6.14 11.78 -15.45
CA LYS A 95 4.76 11.87 -14.95
C LYS A 95 4.04 10.53 -14.95
N ASP A 96 4.26 9.73 -15.98
CA ASP A 96 3.56 8.45 -16.20
C ASP A 96 4.18 7.27 -15.41
N ARG A 97 5.37 7.43 -14.82
CA ARG A 97 5.97 6.40 -13.95
C ARG A 97 5.17 6.16 -12.68
N LYS A 98 4.90 4.90 -12.36
CA LYS A 98 4.26 4.46 -11.11
C LYS A 98 5.28 4.11 -10.01
N TRP A 99 6.44 3.58 -10.42
CA TRP A 99 7.43 2.99 -9.54
C TRP A 99 8.80 3.64 -9.71
N LEU A 100 9.59 3.62 -8.65
CA LEU A 100 10.97 4.12 -8.59
C LEU A 100 11.89 3.03 -8.04
N THR A 101 13.12 2.95 -8.52
CA THR A 101 14.15 2.15 -7.84
C THR A 101 14.48 2.76 -6.48
N ILE A 102 15.14 2.00 -5.59
CA ILE A 102 15.59 2.53 -4.28
C ILE A 102 16.46 3.79 -4.46
N LYS A 103 17.37 3.78 -5.44
CA LYS A 103 18.25 4.91 -5.75
C LYS A 103 17.46 6.13 -6.24
N GLU A 104 16.52 5.91 -7.18
CA GLU A 104 15.66 6.97 -7.68
C GLU A 104 14.79 7.56 -6.55
N PHE A 105 14.17 6.71 -5.74
CA PHE A 105 13.36 7.12 -4.59
C PHE A 105 14.19 7.94 -3.59
N ASP A 106 15.41 7.50 -3.29
CA ASP A 106 16.33 8.19 -2.38
C ASP A 106 16.80 9.55 -2.92
N ALA A 107 17.04 9.65 -4.23
CA ALA A 107 17.36 10.91 -4.89
C ALA A 107 16.15 11.87 -4.85
N VAL A 108 14.97 11.41 -5.27
CA VAL A 108 13.73 12.20 -5.28
C VAL A 108 13.40 12.71 -3.88
N ARG A 109 13.39 11.82 -2.88
CA ARG A 109 12.97 12.19 -1.52
C ARG A 109 13.93 13.18 -0.85
N SER A 110 15.21 13.15 -1.24
CA SER A 110 16.24 14.04 -0.70
C SER A 110 16.37 15.36 -1.48
N GLY A 111 15.57 15.54 -2.53
CA GLY A 111 15.65 16.70 -3.42
C GLY A 111 16.95 16.77 -4.22
N ARG A 112 17.57 15.62 -4.53
CA ARG A 112 18.74 15.52 -5.42
C ARG A 112 18.31 15.25 -6.86
N ASP A 113 19.21 15.53 -7.80
CA ASP A 113 19.01 15.13 -9.18
C ASP A 113 18.93 13.61 -9.30
N VAL A 114 18.02 13.16 -10.16
CA VAL A 114 17.71 11.75 -10.36
C VAL A 114 18.27 11.34 -11.70
N ASP A 115 19.17 10.37 -11.70
CA ASP A 115 19.51 9.62 -12.90
C ASP A 115 18.43 8.56 -13.13
N TRP A 116 17.69 8.70 -14.24
CA TRP A 116 16.50 7.89 -14.49
C TRP A 116 16.92 6.62 -15.22
N GLU A 117 16.88 5.50 -14.53
CA GLU A 117 17.10 4.19 -15.12
C GLU A 117 15.87 3.78 -15.94
N GLU A 118 16.00 2.91 -16.95
CA GLU A 118 14.83 2.34 -17.62
C GLU A 118 14.01 1.48 -16.64
N ALA A 119 13.01 2.09 -16.02
CA ALA A 119 12.04 1.36 -15.24
C ALA A 119 11.14 0.57 -16.20
N GLY A 120 11.46 -0.70 -16.39
CA GLY A 120 10.55 -1.64 -17.04
C GLY A 120 9.20 -1.71 -16.30
N ASN A 121 8.19 -2.32 -16.91
CA ASN A 121 6.94 -2.61 -16.21
C ASN A 121 7.14 -3.86 -15.33
N PRO A 122 7.20 -3.74 -13.99
CA PRO A 122 7.61 -4.84 -13.11
C PRO A 122 6.48 -5.88 -12.90
N THR A 123 5.30 -5.59 -13.44
CA THR A 123 4.09 -6.40 -13.34
C THR A 123 3.51 -6.65 -14.72
N VAL A 124 3.00 -7.85 -14.94
CA VAL A 124 2.23 -8.21 -16.13
C VAL A 124 0.77 -8.39 -15.72
N VAL A 125 -0.13 -7.64 -16.35
CA VAL A 125 -1.57 -7.80 -16.13
C VAL A 125 -2.13 -8.69 -17.23
N ARG A 126 -2.94 -9.69 -16.87
CA ARG A 126 -3.65 -10.58 -17.79
C ARG A 126 -5.13 -10.61 -17.46
N MET A 127 -5.95 -10.66 -18.52
CA MET A 127 -7.38 -10.95 -18.40
C MET A 127 -7.57 -12.47 -18.51
N GLU A 128 -8.14 -13.09 -17.48
CA GLU A 128 -8.41 -14.52 -17.43
C GLU A 128 -9.92 -14.78 -17.57
N PRO A 129 -10.38 -15.33 -18.71
CA PRO A 129 -11.79 -15.65 -18.90
C PRO A 129 -12.20 -16.83 -18.02
N HIS A 130 -13.37 -16.71 -17.39
CA HIS A 130 -13.96 -17.73 -16.53
C HIS A 130 -15.39 -18.03 -16.98
N VAL A 131 -15.72 -19.32 -17.07
CA VAL A 131 -17.06 -19.78 -17.41
C VAL A 131 -17.74 -20.41 -16.19
N ILE A 132 -19.01 -20.08 -15.96
CA ILE A 132 -19.89 -20.73 -15.00
C ILE A 132 -20.67 -21.81 -15.74
N ILE A 133 -20.45 -23.06 -15.35
CA ILE A 133 -21.12 -24.24 -15.92
C ILE A 133 -22.20 -24.71 -14.95
N ASP A 134 -23.44 -24.82 -15.43
CA ASP A 134 -24.50 -25.48 -14.71
C ASP A 134 -24.24 -27.00 -14.75
N ARG A 135 -24.09 -27.61 -13.57
CA ARG A 135 -23.76 -29.03 -13.44
C ARG A 135 -24.89 -29.96 -13.84
N SER A 136 -26.14 -29.47 -13.87
CA SER A 136 -27.30 -30.25 -14.27
C SER A 136 -27.46 -30.34 -15.79
N THR A 137 -27.10 -29.27 -16.51
CA THR A 137 -27.22 -29.20 -17.97
C THR A 137 -25.90 -29.47 -18.68
N GLY A 138 -24.76 -29.35 -17.99
CA GLY A 138 -23.42 -29.42 -18.58
C GLY A 138 -23.09 -28.24 -19.49
N THR A 139 -23.91 -27.19 -19.49
CA THR A 139 -23.77 -26.01 -20.35
C THR A 139 -23.41 -24.77 -19.56
N SER A 140 -22.84 -23.76 -20.23
CA SER A 140 -22.65 -22.44 -19.64
C SER A 140 -24.00 -21.77 -19.39
N LEU A 141 -24.13 -20.99 -18.32
CA LEU A 141 -25.31 -20.15 -18.10
C LEU A 141 -25.50 -19.19 -19.28
N GLU A 142 -26.74 -19.09 -19.79
CA GLU A 142 -27.08 -18.22 -20.93
C GLU A 142 -26.85 -16.73 -20.64
N GLN A 143 -26.92 -16.32 -19.36
CA GLN A 143 -26.66 -14.96 -18.90
C GLN A 143 -25.57 -14.96 -17.82
N ASN A 144 -24.60 -14.04 -17.94
CA ASN A 144 -23.44 -13.91 -17.03
C ASN A 144 -22.62 -15.19 -16.83
N GLY A 145 -22.71 -16.14 -17.77
CA GLY A 145 -21.96 -17.39 -17.73
C GLY A 145 -20.48 -17.23 -18.09
N LEU A 146 -20.06 -16.12 -18.68
CA LEU A 146 -18.65 -15.81 -18.99
C LEU A 146 -18.29 -14.45 -18.39
N PHE A 147 -17.17 -14.38 -17.68
CA PHE A 147 -16.63 -13.14 -17.13
C PHE A 147 -15.11 -13.17 -17.09
N ASP A 148 -14.48 -12.01 -17.24
CA ASP A 148 -13.03 -11.89 -17.13
C ASP A 148 -12.60 -11.47 -15.73
N ILE A 149 -11.46 -11.99 -15.29
CA ILE A 149 -10.79 -11.56 -14.08
C ILE A 149 -9.46 -10.92 -14.47
N GLU A 150 -9.23 -9.69 -14.02
CA GLU A 150 -7.91 -9.07 -14.11
C GLU A 150 -6.98 -9.68 -13.06
N VAL A 151 -5.83 -10.19 -13.51
CA VAL A 151 -4.83 -10.83 -12.65
C VAL A 151 -3.48 -10.18 -12.88
N GLU A 152 -2.90 -9.66 -11.80
CA GLU A 152 -1.57 -9.06 -11.79
C GLU A 152 -0.52 -10.12 -11.45
N TYR A 153 0.51 -10.23 -12.27
CA TYR A 153 1.62 -11.16 -12.11
C TYR A 153 2.93 -10.41 -11.90
N THR A 154 3.61 -10.76 -10.82
CA THR A 154 5.04 -10.50 -10.61
C THR A 154 5.57 -11.56 -9.65
N GLN A 155 6.87 -11.83 -9.69
CA GLN A 155 7.45 -12.91 -8.90
C GLN A 155 7.60 -12.54 -7.43
N VAL A 156 7.95 -11.28 -7.15
CA VAL A 156 8.29 -10.81 -5.81
C VAL A 156 7.61 -9.48 -5.54
N TYR A 157 7.06 -9.32 -4.34
CA TYR A 157 6.73 -8.01 -3.79
C TYR A 157 7.53 -7.73 -2.52
N SER A 158 8.04 -6.52 -2.38
CA SER A 158 8.56 -6.03 -1.11
C SER A 158 7.46 -5.43 -0.25
N LEU A 159 7.39 -5.89 0.99
CA LEU A 159 6.57 -5.35 2.06
C LEU A 159 7.50 -4.76 3.12
N TYR A 160 7.29 -3.50 3.47
CA TYR A 160 8.02 -2.82 4.52
C TYR A 160 7.18 -2.75 5.78
N VAL A 161 7.77 -3.05 6.93
CA VAL A 161 7.09 -3.11 8.22
C VAL A 161 7.91 -2.36 9.25
N ARG A 162 7.28 -1.42 9.95
CA ARG A 162 7.86 -0.75 11.11
C ARG A 162 7.19 -1.29 12.36
N PHE A 163 7.98 -1.95 13.20
CA PHE A 163 7.55 -2.39 14.52
C PHE A 163 7.70 -1.24 15.53
N LEU A 164 6.57 -0.79 16.08
CA LEU A 164 6.51 0.15 17.21
C LEU A 164 6.62 -0.61 18.54
N ASP A 165 6.15 -1.85 18.55
CA ASP A 165 6.42 -2.85 19.58
C ASP A 165 7.14 -4.05 18.94
N SER A 166 8.40 -4.27 19.33
CA SER A 166 9.23 -5.33 18.77
C SER A 166 8.77 -6.74 19.17
N SER A 167 7.99 -6.90 20.25
CA SER A 167 7.49 -8.22 20.63
C SER A 167 6.48 -8.80 19.64
N TYR A 168 5.95 -7.97 18.72
CA TYR A 168 5.02 -8.42 17.68
C TYR A 168 5.70 -9.01 16.46
N GLN A 169 7.03 -8.93 16.32
CA GLN A 169 7.70 -9.36 15.10
C GLN A 169 7.50 -10.85 14.81
N GLU A 170 7.73 -11.71 15.79
CA GLU A 170 7.57 -13.17 15.63
C GLU A 170 6.12 -13.52 15.28
N ARG A 171 5.16 -13.00 16.04
CA ARG A 171 3.71 -13.17 15.78
C ARG A 171 3.31 -12.66 14.39
N PHE A 172 3.87 -11.54 13.95
CA PHE A 172 3.63 -11.00 12.61
C PHE A 172 4.14 -11.96 11.53
N GLU A 173 5.36 -12.48 11.68
CA GLU A 173 5.97 -13.43 10.73
C GLU A 173 5.18 -14.74 10.65
N GLU A 174 4.70 -15.25 11.78
CA GLU A 174 3.81 -16.43 11.85
C GLU A 174 2.50 -16.19 11.08
N LEU A 175 1.79 -15.09 11.39
CA LEU A 175 0.52 -14.77 10.74
C LEU A 175 0.71 -14.50 9.24
N LEU A 176 1.77 -13.79 8.85
CA LEU A 176 2.06 -13.53 7.44
C LEU A 176 2.42 -14.82 6.69
N THR A 177 3.12 -15.75 7.34
CA THR A 177 3.40 -17.08 6.79
C THR A 177 2.11 -17.88 6.58
N ALA A 178 1.22 -17.90 7.57
CA ALA A 178 -0.09 -18.56 7.46
C ALA A 178 -0.93 -17.97 6.32
N ILE A 179 -0.93 -16.65 6.15
CA ILE A 179 -1.58 -15.97 5.01
C ILE A 179 -0.96 -16.44 3.68
N GLY A 180 0.36 -16.51 3.60
CA GLY A 180 1.07 -16.95 2.40
C GLY A 180 0.74 -18.38 1.98
N GLN A 181 0.51 -19.27 2.95
CA GLN A 181 0.13 -20.67 2.70
C GLN A 181 -1.30 -20.82 2.15
N VAL A 182 -2.25 -20.05 2.68
CA VAL A 182 -3.66 -20.11 2.27
C VAL A 182 -3.95 -19.29 1.00
N GLY A 183 -3.27 -18.15 0.87
CA GLY A 183 -3.47 -17.18 -0.20
C GLY A 183 -4.03 -15.84 0.29
N PHE A 184 -3.57 -14.75 -0.33
CA PHE A 184 -4.03 -13.39 -0.11
C PHE A 184 -5.10 -12.96 -1.12
N GLY A 185 -6.09 -12.18 -0.67
CA GLY A 185 -7.07 -11.54 -1.55
C GLY A 185 -8.18 -12.46 -2.07
N ALA A 186 -8.74 -12.12 -3.22
CA ALA A 186 -9.79 -12.90 -3.88
C ALA A 186 -9.22 -14.17 -4.55
N LYS A 187 -10.08 -15.16 -4.77
CA LYS A 187 -9.76 -16.39 -5.53
C LYS A 187 -8.68 -17.29 -4.90
N LYS A 188 -8.58 -17.26 -3.56
CA LYS A 188 -7.73 -18.16 -2.76
C LYS A 188 -8.10 -19.63 -2.97
N SER A 189 -9.40 -19.93 -3.06
CA SER A 189 -9.92 -21.29 -3.28
C SER A 189 -9.50 -21.89 -4.62
N SER A 190 -9.14 -21.06 -5.60
CA SER A 190 -8.55 -21.47 -6.88
C SER A 190 -7.02 -21.24 -6.92
N GLY A 191 -6.38 -21.10 -5.75
CA GLY A 191 -4.93 -21.01 -5.60
C GLY A 191 -4.29 -19.64 -5.87
N LYS A 192 -5.05 -18.55 -6.01
CA LYS A 192 -4.49 -17.21 -6.23
C LYS A 192 -3.93 -16.61 -4.94
N GLY A 193 -2.91 -15.76 -5.08
CA GLY A 193 -2.29 -15.01 -3.98
C GLY A 193 -1.47 -15.84 -2.99
N VAL A 194 -1.05 -17.05 -3.33
CA VAL A 194 -0.18 -17.90 -2.50
C VAL A 194 1.25 -17.39 -2.62
N PHE A 195 1.94 -17.22 -1.49
CA PHE A 195 3.32 -16.73 -1.44
C PHE A 195 4.13 -17.34 -0.31
N ARG A 196 5.46 -17.22 -0.42
CA ARG A 196 6.41 -17.47 0.67
C ARG A 196 7.03 -16.17 1.12
N ILE A 197 7.37 -16.07 2.41
CA ILE A 197 8.08 -14.90 2.95
C ILE A 197 9.58 -15.16 3.00
N GLU A 198 10.35 -14.13 2.72
CA GLU A 198 11.79 -14.06 2.96
C GLU A 198 12.05 -12.74 3.70
N ARG A 199 12.58 -12.81 4.92
CA ARG A 199 13.05 -11.62 5.62
C ARG A 199 14.37 -11.17 5.02
N VAL A 200 14.49 -9.89 4.70
CA VAL A 200 15.73 -9.33 4.19
C VAL A 200 16.49 -8.69 5.35
N ASP A 201 17.67 -9.22 5.67
CA ASP A 201 18.50 -8.79 6.80
C ASP A 201 19.36 -7.54 6.51
N GLU A 202 19.17 -6.92 5.34
CA GLU A 202 19.84 -5.67 4.97
C GLU A 202 19.34 -4.49 5.82
N SER A 203 20.25 -3.61 6.24
CA SER A 203 19.88 -2.40 6.97
C SER A 203 19.12 -1.43 6.07
N LEU A 204 17.92 -1.05 6.50
CA LEU A 204 17.10 -0.02 5.85
C LEU A 204 17.20 1.33 6.56
N ALA A 205 18.24 1.55 7.37
CA ALA A 205 18.44 2.81 8.11
C ALA A 205 18.41 4.04 7.19
N PHE A 206 18.84 3.88 5.93
CA PHE A 206 18.75 4.94 4.94
C PHE A 206 17.31 5.42 4.70
N LEU A 207 16.29 4.57 4.85
CA LEU A 207 14.87 4.97 4.71
C LEU A 207 14.31 5.66 5.96
N ASP A 208 14.97 5.58 7.11
CA ASP A 208 14.54 6.26 8.34
C ASP A 208 15.20 7.64 8.50
N GLU A 209 16.19 7.98 7.67
CA GLU A 209 16.92 9.25 7.70
C GLU A 209 16.85 10.01 6.37
N CYS A 210 16.66 11.32 6.42
CA CYS A 210 16.79 12.21 5.26
C CYS A 210 17.31 13.57 5.73
N LYS A 211 18.46 13.98 5.17
CA LYS A 211 19.08 15.27 5.53
C LYS A 211 18.14 16.42 5.17
N ASP A 212 18.02 17.39 6.09
CA ASP A 212 17.18 18.58 5.93
C ASP A 212 15.71 18.25 5.62
N SER A 213 15.23 17.10 6.10
CA SER A 213 13.82 16.71 5.94
C SER A 213 12.90 17.70 6.66
N ASN A 214 11.78 18.03 6.01
CA ASN A 214 10.76 18.94 6.50
C ASN A 214 9.35 18.35 6.29
N GLY A 215 9.29 17.03 6.13
CA GLY A 215 8.08 16.28 5.85
C GLY A 215 8.31 14.79 5.82
N TYR A 216 7.24 14.06 5.53
CA TYR A 216 7.25 12.61 5.32
C TYR A 216 6.42 12.20 4.10
N ALA A 217 6.80 11.09 3.49
CA ALA A 217 6.03 10.39 2.48
C ALA A 217 5.36 9.14 3.09
N LEU A 218 4.22 8.75 2.54
CA LEU A 218 3.49 7.55 2.93
C LEU A 218 3.79 6.39 1.98
N LEU A 219 4.04 5.20 2.52
CA LEU A 219 4.18 3.97 1.75
C LEU A 219 2.93 3.09 1.80
N SER A 220 1.81 3.58 2.34
CA SER A 220 0.59 2.80 2.56
C SER A 220 -0.66 3.54 2.10
N ASN A 221 -1.75 2.81 1.85
CA ASN A 221 -3.07 3.41 1.79
C ASN A 221 -3.57 3.67 3.21
N CYS A 222 -4.08 4.87 3.48
CA CYS A 222 -4.52 5.22 4.83
C CYS A 222 -5.68 6.21 4.84
N VAL A 223 -6.23 6.45 6.04
CA VAL A 223 -7.26 7.44 6.31
C VAL A 223 -6.72 8.30 7.45
N PRO A 224 -6.65 9.63 7.29
CA PRO A 224 -6.09 10.51 8.33
C PRO A 224 -6.89 10.41 9.63
N SER A 225 -6.17 10.47 10.75
CA SER A 225 -6.74 10.69 12.07
C SER A 225 -7.13 12.17 12.25
N ARG A 226 -7.80 12.49 13.36
CA ARG A 226 -8.14 13.89 13.70
C ARG A 226 -6.92 14.75 14.04
N HIS A 227 -5.78 14.13 14.32
CA HIS A 227 -4.54 14.79 14.72
C HIS A 227 -3.55 14.91 13.56
N ASP A 228 -3.82 14.27 12.43
CA ASP A 228 -2.96 14.29 11.27
C ASP A 228 -3.08 15.61 10.49
N SER A 229 -1.93 16.23 10.23
CA SER A 229 -1.86 17.39 9.33
C SER A 229 -2.05 16.96 7.88
N MET A 230 -2.98 17.61 7.20
CA MET A 230 -3.24 17.40 5.77
C MET A 230 -2.47 18.39 4.87
N ARG A 231 -1.55 19.19 5.44
CA ARG A 231 -0.72 20.11 4.66
C ARG A 231 0.31 19.32 3.85
N GLY A 232 0.08 19.18 2.55
CA GLY A 232 0.96 18.37 1.71
C GLY A 232 0.45 18.20 0.27
N TYR A 233 1.06 17.24 -0.42
CA TYR A 233 0.72 16.85 -1.78
C TYR A 233 0.32 15.37 -1.77
N TYR A 234 -0.92 15.09 -2.11
CA TYR A 234 -1.47 13.75 -1.96
C TYR A 234 -2.47 13.40 -3.06
N LYS A 235 -2.66 12.10 -3.25
CA LYS A 235 -3.74 11.55 -4.07
C LYS A 235 -4.70 10.79 -3.18
N ILE A 236 -5.97 10.84 -3.54
CA ILE A 236 -7.04 10.08 -2.89
C ILE A 236 -7.63 9.08 -3.88
N ALA A 237 -8.06 7.94 -3.37
CA ALA A 237 -8.85 6.97 -4.11
C ALA A 237 -9.94 6.38 -3.23
N THR A 238 -11.05 6.00 -3.86
CA THR A 238 -12.15 5.32 -3.15
C THR A 238 -11.87 3.83 -3.06
N LYS A 239 -11.86 3.30 -1.84
CA LYS A 239 -11.75 1.87 -1.55
C LYS A 239 -13.14 1.26 -1.36
N TYR A 240 -13.45 0.26 -2.17
CA TYR A 240 -14.64 -0.58 -2.04
C TYR A 240 -14.27 -1.90 -1.37
N GLY A 241 -14.28 -1.92 -0.04
CA GLY A 241 -13.90 -3.10 0.74
C GLY A 241 -15.02 -4.14 0.84
N LYS A 242 -14.63 -5.41 1.04
CA LYS A 242 -15.53 -6.50 1.41
C LYS A 242 -15.07 -7.13 2.72
N VAL A 243 -15.99 -7.62 3.54
CA VAL A 243 -15.67 -8.46 4.69
C VAL A 243 -15.39 -9.90 4.25
N GLY A 244 -14.63 -10.63 5.06
CA GLY A 244 -14.41 -12.06 4.83
C GLY A 244 -15.71 -12.85 4.93
N GLU A 245 -15.73 -14.01 4.27
CA GLU A 245 -16.93 -14.84 4.04
C GLU A 245 -17.74 -15.08 5.33
N ASN A 246 -17.06 -15.39 6.43
CA ASN A 246 -17.70 -15.70 7.72
C ASN A 246 -18.23 -14.49 8.52
N ALA A 247 -17.80 -13.24 8.21
CA ALA A 247 -18.26 -12.05 8.96
C ALA A 247 -19.60 -11.48 8.48
N SER A 248 -20.00 -11.82 7.26
CA SER A 248 -21.15 -11.17 6.60
C SER A 248 -22.51 -11.65 7.11
N GLY A 249 -22.55 -12.72 7.92
CA GLY A 249 -23.80 -13.33 8.39
C GLY A 249 -24.74 -13.70 7.24
N GLY A 250 -24.22 -13.85 6.01
CA GLY A 250 -24.99 -14.16 4.81
C GLY A 250 -25.80 -13.02 4.20
N ARG A 251 -25.72 -11.77 4.69
CA ARG A 251 -26.55 -10.66 4.17
C ARG A 251 -25.83 -9.82 3.12
N HIS A 252 -24.87 -9.00 3.55
CA HIS A 252 -24.24 -8.00 2.70
C HIS A 252 -22.74 -7.88 3.00
N PRO A 253 -21.86 -8.39 2.12
CA PRO A 253 -20.43 -8.45 2.40
C PRO A 253 -19.69 -7.13 2.15
N PHE A 254 -20.34 -6.11 1.57
CA PHE A 254 -19.64 -4.88 1.18
C PHE A 254 -19.61 -3.87 2.32
N LYS A 255 -18.41 -3.34 2.60
CA LYS A 255 -18.19 -2.21 3.51
C LYS A 255 -18.61 -0.91 2.81
N ARG A 256 -18.92 0.12 3.60
CA ARG A 256 -19.06 1.50 3.13
C ARG A 256 -17.79 1.92 2.40
N PRO A 257 -17.90 2.62 1.25
CA PRO A 257 -16.74 3.14 0.54
C PRO A 257 -15.93 4.09 1.42
N LEU A 258 -14.61 3.99 1.37
CA LEU A 258 -13.69 4.86 2.11
C LEU A 258 -12.83 5.68 1.16
N LEU A 259 -12.71 6.98 1.40
CA LEU A 259 -11.70 7.81 0.75
C LEU A 259 -10.36 7.58 1.44
N MET A 260 -9.38 7.07 0.70
CA MET A 260 -8.06 6.72 1.23
C MET A 260 -6.97 7.53 0.52
N ILE A 261 -6.02 8.02 1.28
CA ILE A 261 -4.77 8.60 0.77
C ILE A 261 -3.91 7.48 0.19
N GLN A 262 -3.35 7.69 -0.99
CA GLN A 262 -2.53 6.72 -1.70
C GLN A 262 -1.04 6.78 -1.30
N PRO A 263 -0.28 5.68 -1.43
CA PRO A 263 1.16 5.69 -1.25
C PRO A 263 1.83 6.66 -2.23
N GLY A 264 2.97 7.20 -1.82
CA GLY A 264 3.66 8.29 -2.49
C GLY A 264 3.20 9.68 -2.05
N SER A 265 2.06 9.80 -1.36
CA SER A 265 1.59 11.09 -0.83
C SER A 265 2.57 11.65 0.21
N CYS A 266 2.84 12.95 0.18
CA CYS A 266 3.80 13.61 1.05
C CYS A 266 3.18 14.76 1.85
N PHE A 267 3.60 14.93 3.10
CA PHE A 267 3.06 15.91 4.03
C PHE A 267 4.19 16.66 4.73
N TYR A 268 3.96 17.95 5.01
CA TYR A 268 4.88 18.77 5.77
C TYR A 268 4.80 18.43 7.26
N SER A 269 5.95 18.32 7.91
CA SER A 269 6.05 18.08 9.34
C SER A 269 7.44 18.44 9.87
N PRO A 270 7.55 19.05 11.06
CA PRO A 270 8.85 19.35 11.67
C PRO A 270 9.59 18.09 12.16
N SER A 271 8.88 16.99 12.39
CA SER A 271 9.42 15.70 12.82
C SER A 271 8.75 14.54 12.09
N LEU A 272 9.42 13.40 11.98
CA LEU A 272 8.84 12.19 11.40
C LEU A 272 7.86 11.54 12.39
N PRO A 273 6.54 11.52 12.13
CA PRO A 273 5.62 10.78 12.97
C PRO A 273 5.85 9.27 12.80
N PRO A 274 5.63 8.45 13.84
CA PRO A 274 5.86 7.00 13.77
C PRO A 274 4.96 6.31 12.72
N TYR A 275 3.76 6.85 12.53
CA TYR A 275 2.79 6.47 11.52
C TYR A 275 1.82 7.64 11.24
N PHE A 276 0.96 7.46 10.23
CA PHE A 276 -0.13 8.36 9.90
C PHE A 276 -1.45 7.59 9.90
N GLY A 277 -2.57 8.24 10.20
CA GLY A 277 -3.89 7.65 10.05
C GLY A 277 -4.37 6.82 11.24
N THR A 278 -5.46 6.06 11.02
CA THR A 278 -6.25 5.51 12.13
C THR A 278 -7.00 4.22 11.77
N VAL A 279 -7.64 3.61 12.78
CA VAL A 279 -8.65 2.57 12.59
C VAL A 279 -10.00 3.24 12.30
N VAL A 280 -10.66 2.82 11.22
CA VAL A 280 -12.00 3.30 10.86
C VAL A 280 -13.04 2.30 11.33
N ARG A 281 -13.94 2.75 12.22
CA ARG A 281 -15.11 2.00 12.69
C ARG A 281 -16.35 2.28 11.84
N ASN A 282 -17.41 1.52 12.10
CA ASN A 282 -18.73 1.68 11.46
C ASN A 282 -18.67 1.61 9.93
N VAL A 283 -17.70 0.85 9.41
CA VAL A 283 -17.54 0.58 7.99
C VAL A 283 -18.56 -0.44 7.49
N LEU A 284 -19.18 -1.21 8.39
CA LEU A 284 -20.31 -2.08 8.10
C LEU A 284 -21.37 -1.91 9.22
N PRO A 285 -22.45 -1.14 8.99
CA PRO A 285 -23.42 -0.83 10.05
C PRO A 285 -24.09 -2.04 10.69
N GLU A 286 -24.33 -3.09 9.91
CA GLU A 286 -24.94 -4.33 10.42
C GLU A 286 -23.99 -5.15 11.31
N ASN A 287 -22.69 -4.85 11.30
CA ASN A 287 -21.71 -5.49 12.18
C ASN A 287 -20.67 -4.47 12.67
N PRO A 288 -20.95 -3.73 13.75
CA PRO A 288 -20.06 -2.68 14.29
C PRO A 288 -18.70 -3.19 14.77
N LYS A 289 -18.52 -4.51 14.97
CA LYS A 289 -17.23 -5.12 15.29
C LYS A 289 -16.26 -5.07 14.11
N VAL A 290 -16.76 -4.93 12.88
CA VAL A 290 -15.94 -4.82 11.68
C VAL A 290 -15.30 -3.44 11.61
N VAL A 291 -13.97 -3.43 11.51
CA VAL A 291 -13.16 -2.22 11.35
C VAL A 291 -12.38 -2.26 10.04
N GLN A 292 -11.74 -1.15 9.71
CA GLN A 292 -10.71 -1.04 8.67
C GLN A 292 -9.45 -0.42 9.26
N PHE A 293 -8.31 -1.10 9.16
CA PHE A 293 -7.03 -0.58 9.61
C PHE A 293 -6.43 0.28 8.49
N CYS A 294 -6.30 1.59 8.72
CA CYS A 294 -5.91 2.55 7.70
C CYS A 294 -4.67 3.35 8.14
N PHE A 295 -3.59 2.65 8.46
CA PHE A 295 -2.33 3.25 8.87
C PHE A 295 -1.36 3.47 7.70
N GLY A 296 -0.68 4.61 7.72
CA GLY A 296 0.36 5.04 6.82
C GLY A 296 1.75 4.80 7.41
N LEU A 297 2.56 3.98 6.77
CA LEU A 297 3.99 3.86 7.06
C LEU A 297 4.70 5.09 6.49
N THR A 298 5.35 5.85 7.36
CA THR A 298 5.97 7.14 7.06
C THR A 298 7.47 6.99 6.77
N VAL A 299 8.01 7.73 5.81
CA VAL A 299 9.47 7.86 5.57
C VAL A 299 9.81 9.34 5.39
N PRO A 300 10.95 9.85 5.88
CA PRO A 300 11.25 11.27 5.82
C PRO A 300 11.55 11.71 4.38
N VAL A 301 11.11 12.93 4.06
CA VAL A 301 11.26 13.56 2.74
C VAL A 301 11.58 15.04 2.90
N ARG A 302 12.33 15.57 1.95
CA ARG A 302 12.56 17.01 1.77
C ARG A 302 11.60 17.55 0.72
N LEU A 303 10.57 18.24 1.18
CA LEU A 303 9.63 18.99 0.36
C LEU A 303 10.17 20.38 0.02
N PRO A 304 9.78 20.95 -1.14
CA PRO A 304 10.03 22.35 -1.45
C PRO A 304 9.50 23.27 -0.35
N LYS A 305 10.17 24.40 -0.12
CA LYS A 305 9.68 25.41 0.82
C LYS A 305 8.28 25.85 0.39
N SER A 306 7.34 25.82 1.32
CA SER A 306 5.98 26.27 1.05
C SER A 306 6.00 27.80 0.88
N GLU A 307 5.60 28.31 -0.29
CA GLU A 307 5.50 29.76 -0.56
C GLU A 307 4.42 30.46 0.30
N ALA A 308 3.64 29.71 1.06
CA ALA A 308 2.66 30.27 2.00
C ALA A 308 3.34 30.56 3.35
N GLY A 309 3.91 31.78 3.50
CA GLY A 309 4.47 32.22 4.77
C GLY A 309 5.17 33.58 4.89
N GLU A 310 5.10 34.49 3.90
CA GLU A 310 5.72 35.85 4.01
C GLU A 310 4.73 37.02 3.97
N ASN A 311 3.43 36.79 4.19
CA ASN A 311 2.49 37.87 4.46
C ASN A 311 2.00 37.76 5.91
N GLY A 312 2.85 38.20 6.83
CA GLY A 312 2.53 38.51 8.23
C GLY A 312 2.97 39.93 8.53
#